data_AF-A0A7W0C7F4-F1
#
_entry.id   AF-A0A7W0C7F4-F1
#
_cell.length_a   1.000
_cell.length_b   1.000
_cell.length_c   1.000
_cell.angle_alpha   90.00
_cell.angle_beta   90.00
_cell.angle_gamma   90.00
#
_symmetry.space_group_name_H-M   'P 1'
#
loop_
_entity.id
_entity.type
_entity.pdbx_description
1 polymer ?
#
loop_
_entity_poly.entity_id
_entity_poly.type
_entity_poly.pdbx_seq_one_letter_code
_entity_poly.pdbx_strand_id
1 'polypeptide(L)'
;MLPISTSNVACTAAVQQEIADQFRRKTGLLTSRQIQTLREVKKMAQQALAERLGVDAAVVRHWEKANIQSQDMDQILRNVLK
;
A
#
# COMPACT_ATOMS: atom_id res chain seq x y z
N MET A 1 -29.52 6.00 -14.58
CA MET A 1 -28.23 5.69 -13.92
C MET A 1 -27.32 5.10 -15.00
N LEU A 2 -26.38 5.89 -15.54
CA LEU A 2 -25.48 5.40 -16.60
C LEU A 2 -24.51 4.37 -15.99
N PRO A 3 -24.29 3.20 -16.62
CA PRO A 3 -23.36 2.22 -16.11
C PRO A 3 -21.95 2.79 -16.21
N ILE A 4 -21.27 2.88 -15.07
CA ILE A 4 -19.85 3.21 -15.04
C ILE A 4 -19.14 2.03 -15.71
N SER A 5 -18.64 2.24 -16.93
CA SER A 5 -17.93 1.19 -17.66
C SER A 5 -16.70 0.79 -16.85
N THR A 6 -16.64 -0.46 -16.41
CA THR A 6 -15.63 -1.00 -15.49
C THR A 6 -14.19 -0.79 -15.98
N SER A 7 -14.00 -0.67 -17.29
CA SER A 7 -12.72 -0.33 -17.93
C SER A 7 -12.15 1.03 -17.48
N ASN A 8 -12.98 2.06 -17.29
CA ASN A 8 -12.50 3.40 -16.90
C ASN A 8 -12.06 3.43 -15.42
N VAL A 9 -12.73 2.67 -14.55
CA VAL A 9 -12.44 2.63 -13.11
C VAL A 9 -11.09 1.95 -12.83
N ALA A 10 -10.80 0.85 -13.55
CA ALA A 10 -9.53 0.13 -13.41
C ALA A 10 -8.32 0.99 -13.81
N CYS A 11 -8.39 1.71 -14.94
CA CYS A 11 -7.35 2.64 -15.36
C CYS A 11 -7.13 3.75 -14.32
N THR A 12 -8.21 4.29 -13.73
CA THR A 12 -8.12 5.35 -12.72
C THR A 12 -7.38 4.87 -11.46
N ALA A 13 -7.68 3.65 -10.99
CA ALA A 13 -7.02 3.07 -9.82
C ALA A 13 -5.52 2.82 -10.07
N ALA A 14 -5.16 2.31 -11.25
CA ALA A 14 -3.77 2.09 -11.63
C ALA A 14 -2.98 3.41 -11.70
N VAL A 15 -3.57 4.45 -12.30
CA VAL A 15 -2.97 5.79 -12.35
C VAL A 15 -2.77 6.35 -10.95
N GLN A 16 -3.76 6.22 -10.07
CA GLN A 16 -3.65 6.75 -8.70
C GLN A 16 -2.58 6.03 -7.88
N GLN A 17 -2.44 4.71 -8.06
CA GLN A 17 -1.37 3.94 -7.44
C GLN A 17 0.00 4.37 -7.95
N GLU A 18 0.16 4.58 -9.26
CA GLU A 18 1.44 5.04 -9.83
C GLU A 18 1.81 6.46 -9.34
N ILE A 19 0.85 7.39 -9.27
CA ILE A 19 1.09 8.74 -8.72
C ILE A 19 1.58 8.65 -7.27
N ALA A 20 0.92 7.83 -6.44
CA ALA A 20 1.32 7.63 -5.05
C ALA A 20 2.72 7.01 -4.94
N ASP A 21 3.03 6.01 -5.78
CA ASP A 21 4.35 5.37 -5.80
C ASP A 21 5.45 6.32 -6.29
N GLN A 22 5.17 7.20 -7.25
CA GLN A 22 6.11 8.26 -7.65
C GLN A 22 6.41 9.21 -6.48
N PHE A 23 5.39 9.61 -5.71
CA PHE A 23 5.60 10.42 -4.51
C PHE A 23 6.45 9.67 -3.47
N ARG A 24 6.13 8.41 -3.18
CA ARG A 24 6.88 7.58 -2.22
C ARG A 24 8.34 7.42 -2.64
N ARG A 25 8.62 7.19 -3.93
CA ARG A 25 10.00 7.14 -4.47
C ARG A 25 10.74 8.46 -4.25
N LYS A 26 10.10 9.59 -4.54
CA LYS A 26 10.69 10.92 -4.35
C LYS A 26 10.98 11.25 -2.88
N THR A 27 10.18 10.72 -1.95
CA THR A 27 10.29 10.99 -0.51
C THR A 27 11.00 9.88 0.27
N GLY A 28 11.45 8.81 -0.40
CA GLY A 28 12.18 7.70 0.23
C GLY A 28 11.31 6.68 0.98
N LEU A 29 9.98 6.76 0.85
CA LEU A 29 9.02 5.83 1.46
C LEU A 29 8.94 4.49 0.68
N LEU A 30 8.52 3.41 1.34
CA LEU A 30 8.26 2.14 0.68
C LEU A 30 7.08 2.25 -0.28
N THR A 31 7.25 1.82 -1.54
CA THR A 31 6.17 1.78 -2.53
C THR A 31 5.14 0.70 -2.22
N SER A 32 3.96 0.82 -2.83
CA SER A 32 2.87 -0.17 -2.73
C SER A 32 3.38 -1.61 -2.95
N ARG A 33 4.12 -1.81 -4.04
CA ARG A 33 4.75 -3.08 -4.39
C ARG A 33 5.82 -3.52 -3.41
N GLN A 34 6.63 -2.61 -2.87
CA GLN A 34 7.66 -2.96 -1.90
C GLN A 34 7.05 -3.46 -0.59
N ILE A 35 6.00 -2.79 -0.10
CA ILE A 35 5.26 -3.23 1.10
C ILE A 35 4.70 -4.63 0.87
N GLN A 36 4.01 -4.84 -0.25
CA GLN A 36 3.44 -6.15 -0.61
C GLN A 36 4.52 -7.24 -0.71
N THR A 37 5.59 -6.98 -1.48
CA THR A 37 6.66 -7.96 -1.69
C THR A 37 7.36 -8.31 -0.38
N LEU A 38 7.70 -7.33 0.46
CA LEU A 38 8.34 -7.63 1.76
C LEU A 38 7.42 -8.45 2.67
N ARG A 39 6.12 -8.14 2.68
CA ARG A 39 5.11 -8.91 3.43
C ARG A 39 5.03 -10.35 2.93
N GLU A 40 4.97 -10.55 1.61
CA GLU A 40 4.89 -11.88 0.98
C GLU A 40 6.17 -12.70 1.19
N VAL A 41 7.35 -12.07 1.14
CA VAL A 41 8.64 -12.72 1.46
C VAL A 41 8.64 -13.24 2.90
N LYS A 42 8.05 -12.50 3.85
CA LYS A 42 7.86 -12.94 5.23
C LYS A 42 6.67 -13.90 5.42
N LYS A 43 5.99 -14.31 4.35
CA LYS A 43 4.79 -15.18 4.36
C LYS A 43 3.67 -14.64 5.25
N MET A 44 3.55 -13.32 5.36
CA MET A 44 2.54 -12.67 6.19
C MET A 44 1.27 -12.36 5.39
N ALA A 45 0.10 -12.63 5.95
CA ALA A 45 -1.16 -12.09 5.43
C ALA A 45 -1.28 -10.59 5.75
N GLN A 46 -2.12 -9.84 5.01
CA GLN A 46 -2.39 -8.43 5.31
C GLN A 46 -2.89 -8.25 6.76
N GLN A 47 -3.77 -9.14 7.21
CA GLN A 47 -4.30 -9.16 8.58
C GLN A 47 -3.20 -9.33 9.63
N ALA A 48 -2.26 -10.25 9.41
CA ALA A 48 -1.15 -10.49 10.35
C ALA A 48 -0.19 -9.29 10.44
N LEU A 49 0.01 -8.56 9.32
CA LEU A 49 0.77 -7.30 9.34
C LEU A 49 0.01 -6.22 10.11
N ALA A 50 -1.29 -6.10 9.89
CA ALA A 50 -2.14 -5.14 10.57
C ALA A 50 -2.13 -5.33 12.09
N GLU A 51 -2.26 -6.58 12.55
CA GLU A 51 -2.16 -6.96 13.96
C GLU A 51 -0.81 -6.59 14.58
N ARG A 52 0.30 -6.85 13.88
CA ARG A 52 1.65 -6.45 14.33
C ARG A 52 1.84 -4.95 14.45
N LEU A 53 1.13 -4.18 13.63
CA LEU A 53 1.20 -2.72 13.60
C LEU A 53 0.14 -2.05 14.50
N GLY A 54 -0.82 -2.81 15.04
CA GLY A 54 -1.95 -2.27 15.79
C GLY A 54 -2.91 -1.42 14.94
N VAL A 55 -3.04 -1.73 13.64
CA VAL A 55 -3.93 -1.03 12.70
C VAL A 55 -4.96 -1.98 12.09
N ASP A 56 -5.96 -1.43 11.41
CA ASP A 56 -6.92 -2.22 10.64
C ASP A 56 -6.30 -2.76 9.34
N ALA A 57 -6.66 -3.97 8.91
CA ALA A 57 -6.16 -4.57 7.67
C ALA A 57 -6.52 -3.77 6.41
N ALA A 58 -7.59 -2.96 6.45
CA ALA A 58 -7.91 -2.00 5.40
C ALA A 58 -6.80 -0.95 5.22
N VAL A 59 -6.14 -0.52 6.30
CA VAL A 59 -5.02 0.42 6.24
C VAL A 59 -3.86 -0.20 5.46
N VAL A 60 -3.49 -1.44 5.77
CA VAL A 60 -2.46 -2.19 5.04
C VAL A 60 -2.83 -2.34 3.56
N ARG A 61 -4.08 -2.73 3.28
CA ARG A 61 -4.60 -2.86 1.91
C ARG A 61 -4.53 -1.54 1.14
N HIS A 62 -4.77 -0.41 1.80
CA HIS A 62 -4.68 0.91 1.19
C HIS A 62 -3.24 1.31 0.89
N TRP A 63 -2.28 0.97 1.76
CA TRP A 63 -0.85 1.20 1.51
C TRP A 63 -0.32 0.36 0.37
N GLU A 64 -0.76 -0.90 0.24
CA GLU A 64 -0.47 -1.77 -0.91
C GLU A 64 -1.16 -1.32 -2.21
N LYS A 65 -1.92 -0.23 -2.15
CA LYS A 65 -2.49 0.48 -3.30
C LYS A 65 -1.98 1.92 -3.30
N ALA A 66 -2.88 2.90 -3.27
CA ALA A 66 -2.55 4.30 -3.52
C ALA A 66 -2.44 5.18 -2.26
N ASN A 67 -2.81 4.70 -1.06
CA ASN A 67 -2.79 5.56 0.12
C ASN A 67 -1.38 5.67 0.71
N ILE A 68 -0.88 6.87 0.94
CA ILE A 68 0.51 7.08 1.36
C ILE A 68 0.61 6.98 2.89
N GLN A 69 1.55 6.17 3.37
CA GLN A 69 1.88 6.08 4.79
C GLN A 69 2.63 7.33 5.27
N SER A 70 2.49 7.68 6.55
CA SER A 70 3.37 8.70 7.15
C SER A 70 4.81 8.18 7.26
N GLN A 71 5.76 9.10 7.46
CA GLN A 71 7.16 8.74 7.64
C GLN A 71 7.38 7.83 8.86
N ASP A 72 6.71 8.13 9.98
CA ASP A 72 6.78 7.29 11.19
C ASP A 72 6.25 5.88 10.91
N MET A 73 5.13 5.76 10.20
CA MET A 73 4.59 4.44 9.82
C MET A 73 5.49 3.72 8.83
N ASP A 74 6.19 4.42 7.94
CA ASP A 74 7.18 3.81 7.05
C ASP A 74 8.36 3.22 7.83
N GLN A 75 8.82 3.92 8.87
CA GLN A 75 9.88 3.41 9.73
C GLN A 75 9.44 2.14 10.47
N ILE A 76 8.21 2.11 11.00
CA ILE A 76 7.65 0.93 11.66
C ILE A 76 7.48 -0.21 10.65
N LEU A 77 6.96 0.06 9.44
CA LEU A 77 6.85 -0.92 8.36
C LEU A 77 8.21 -1.56 8.07
N ARG A 78 9.29 -0.77 7.98
CA ARG A 78 10.64 -1.30 7.75
C ARG A 78 11.11 -2.18 8.90
N ASN A 79 10.86 -1.80 10.14
CA ASN A 79 11.24 -2.61 11.31
C ASN A 79 10.50 -3.96 11.34
N VAL A 80 9.26 -4.00 10.84
CA VAL A 80 8.46 -5.23 10.79
C VAL A 80 8.76 -6.07 9.55
N LEU A 81 9.06 -5.44 8.42
CA LEU A 81 9.09 -6.08 7.10
C LEU A 81 10.50 -6.28 6.51
N LYS A 82 11.51 -5.52 6.92
CA LYS A 82 12.92 -5.79 6.61
C LYS A 82 13.57 -6.61 7.70
#